data_AF-A0A662IB11-F1
#
_entry.id   AF-A0A662IB11-F1
#
_cell.length_a   1.000
_cell.length_b   1.000
_cell.length_c   1.000
_cell.angle_alpha   90.00
_cell.angle_beta   90.00
_cell.angle_gamma   90.00
#
_symmetry.space_group_name_H-M   'P 1'
#
loop_
_entity.id
_entity.type
_entity.pdbx_description
1 polymer ?
#
loop_
_entity_poly.entity_id
_entity_poly.type
_entity_poly.pdbx_seq_one_letter_code
_entity_poly.pdbx_strand_id
1 'polypeptide(L)' 'CRFHPRCPYAMDVCRREEPPMIDLGEGHQVACWLHAKR' A
#
# COMPACT_ATOMS: atom_id res chain seq x y z
N CYS A 1 -2.58 -6.96 -0.89
CA CYS A 1 -2.41 -6.22 0.39
C CYS A 1 -3.16 -6.92 1.52
N ARG A 2 -2.50 -7.64 2.43
CA ARG A 2 -3.21 -8.42 3.49
C ARG A 2 -4.14 -7.60 4.39
N PHE A 3 -3.94 -6.28 4.46
CA PHE A 3 -4.78 -5.36 5.22
C PHE A 3 -6.07 -4.94 4.49
N HIS A 4 -6.23 -5.27 3.19
CA HIS A 4 -7.37 -4.84 2.37
C HIS A 4 -8.76 -5.16 2.94
N PRO A 5 -9.01 -6.25 3.71
CA PRO A 5 -10.35 -6.52 4.26
C PRO A 5 -10.79 -5.51 5.32
N ARG A 6 -9.84 -4.78 5.93
CA ARG A 6 -10.07 -3.85 7.05
C ARG A 6 -9.69 -2.40 6.71
N CYS A 7 -9.14 -2.15 5.53
CA CYS A 7 -8.67 -0.83 5.15
C CYS A 7 -9.82 0.03 4.60
N PRO A 8 -10.09 1.24 5.15
CA PRO A 8 -11.14 2.13 4.65
C PRO A 8 -10.83 2.71 3.26
N TYR A 9 -9.56 2.68 2.83
CA TYR A 9 -9.09 3.16 1.54
C TYR A 9 -8.78 2.00 0.57
N ALA A 10 -9.33 0.80 0.81
CA ALA A 10 -9.06 -0.35 -0.05
C ALA A 10 -9.55 -0.10 -1.49
N MET A 11 -8.64 -0.27 -2.44
CA MET A 11 -8.91 -0.24 -3.88
C MET A 11 -8.91 -1.67 -4.45
N ASP A 12 -9.40 -1.86 -5.67
CA ASP A 12 -9.42 -3.18 -6.32
C ASP A 12 -8.03 -3.82 -6.42
N VAL A 13 -6.99 -3.03 -6.71
CA VAL A 13 -5.60 -3.51 -6.77
C VAL A 13 -5.13 -4.05 -5.41
N CYS A 14 -5.65 -3.54 -4.28
CA CYS A 14 -5.31 -4.03 -2.95
C CYS A 14 -5.73 -5.49 -2.70
N ARG A 15 -6.78 -5.95 -3.40
CA ARG A 15 -7.33 -7.31 -3.30
C ARG A 15 -6.65 -8.30 -4.25
N ARG A 16 -6.10 -7.79 -5.35
CA ARG A 16 -5.53 -8.60 -6.43
C ARG A 16 -4.01 -8.74 -6.29
N GLU A 17 -3.34 -7.72 -5.77
CA GLU A 17 -1.88 -7.64 -5.78
C GLU A 17 -1.29 -7.17 -4.44
N GLU A 18 -0.03 -7.55 -4.20
CA GLU A 18 0.76 -7.06 -3.06
C GLU A 18 1.40 -5.71 -3.40
N PRO A 19 1.26 -4.70 -2.52
CA PRO A 19 1.85 -3.40 -2.77
C PRO A 19 3.39 -3.48 -2.68
N PRO A 20 4.11 -2.72 -3.51
CA PRO A 20 5.56 -2.62 -3.41
C PRO A 20 5.97 -1.96 -2.10
N MET A 21 7.21 -2.22 -1.67
CA MET A 21 7.84 -1.46 -0.60
C MET A 21 8.22 -0.09 -1.15
N ILE A 22 7.73 0.96 -0.49
CA ILE A 22 7.93 2.36 -0.88
C ILE A 22 8.66 3.05 0.26
N ASP A 23 9.74 3.75 -0.07
CA ASP A 23 10.45 4.62 0.86
C ASP A 23 9.84 6.02 0.78
N LEU A 24 9.28 6.50 1.89
CA LEU A 24 8.72 7.85 2.00
C LEU A 24 9.77 8.88 2.45
N GLY A 25 11.03 8.47 2.63
CA GLY A 25 12.10 9.27 3.20
C GLY A 25 12.26 9.07 4.71
N GLU A 26 13.37 9.56 5.24
CA GLU A 26 13.66 9.58 6.70
C GLU A 26 13.61 8.19 7.37
N GLY A 27 13.86 7.12 6.61
CA GLY A 27 13.78 5.74 7.10
C GLY A 27 12.35 5.20 7.24
N HIS A 28 11.34 5.91 6.75
CA HIS A 28 9.95 5.48 6.79
C HIS A 28 9.61 4.68 5.52
N GLN A 29 9.45 3.37 5.68
CA GLN A 29 9.03 2.48 4.61
C GLN A 29 7.59 2.01 4.80
N VAL A 30 6.83 1.98 3.70
CA VAL A 30 5.43 1.52 3.68
C VAL A 30 5.19 0.55 2.54
N ALA A 31 4.28 -0.40 2.73
CA ALA A 31 3.77 -1.25 1.66
C ALA A 31 2.30 -0.89 1.38
N CYS A 32 2.06 0.20 0.63
CA CYS A 32 0.72 0.74 0.42
C CYS A 32 0.53 1.31 -0.99
N TRP A 33 -0.49 0.82 -1.70
CA TRP A 33 -0.86 1.30 -3.04
C TRP A 33 -1.22 2.79 -3.10
N LEU A 34 -1.67 3.40 -2.00
CA LEU A 34 -1.93 4.85 -1.94
C LEU A 34 -0.67 5.70 -2.15
N HIS A 35 0.49 5.15 -1.83
CA HIS A 35 1.77 5.86 -1.96
C HIS A 35 2.59 5.37 -3.17
N ALA A 36 2.10 4.38 -3.91
CA ALA A 36 2.85 3.74 -5.01
C ALA A 36 2.99 4.60 -6.27
N LYS A 37 2.30 5.75 -6.35
CA LYS A 37 2.36 6.69 -7.47
C LYS A 37 3.00 8.04 -7.10
N ARG A 38 3.65 8.13 -5.94
CA ARG A 38 4.37 9.34 -5.53
C ARG A 38 5.78 9.39 -6.10
#